data_AF-A0A956QML3-F1
#
_entry.id   AF-A0A956QML3-F1
#
_cell.length_a   1.000
_cell.length_b   1.000
_cell.length_c   1.000
_cell.angle_alpha   90.00
_cell.angle_beta   90.00
_cell.angle_gamma   90.00
#
_symmetry.space_group_name_H-M   'P 1'
#
loop_
_entity.id
_entity.type
_entity.pdbx_description
1 polymer ?
#
loop_
_entity_poly.entity_id
_entity_poly.type
_entity_poly.pdbx_seq_one_letter_code
_entity_poly.pdbx_strand_id
1 'polypeptide(L)'
;EALEIMRRLLDGEKLTFEGKYYQTDRAKLYSPPLGPLPIWMAAGGPKSAALAGRMAQGLIISVKDPKAAINDVISPARQAAEEAGKPRPKVMTSRWSLYAANDDEAWKALYSWRGLRAPGRLDAVDPQTLREKADELPREEVLGRYSRCATAEEIVKVYEPLVKDIEADVITLQMAAVDQPGLIKLLGEKVLPALREMAAAKV
;
A
#
# COMPACT_ATOMS: atom_id res chain seq x y z
N GLU A 1 -10.67 -10.84 -16.59
CA GLU A 1 -11.17 -9.92 -17.65
C GLU A 1 -10.31 -8.66 -17.76
N ALA A 2 -10.55 -7.58 -17.00
CA ALA A 2 -9.82 -6.32 -17.19
C ALA A 2 -8.29 -6.46 -17.20
N LEU A 3 -7.70 -7.15 -16.22
CA LEU A 3 -6.26 -7.40 -16.16
C LEU A 3 -5.72 -8.18 -17.37
N GLU A 4 -6.51 -9.10 -17.90
CA GLU A 4 -6.13 -9.91 -19.05
C GLU A 4 -6.15 -9.07 -20.33
N ILE A 5 -7.22 -8.29 -20.54
CA ILE A 5 -7.32 -7.34 -21.65
C ILE A 5 -6.16 -6.34 -21.59
N MET A 6 -5.90 -5.74 -20.41
CA MET A 6 -4.81 -4.80 -20.24
C MET A 6 -3.45 -5.43 -20.52
N ARG A 7 -3.16 -6.63 -19.98
CA ARG A 7 -1.89 -7.33 -20.22
C ARG A 7 -1.67 -7.55 -21.73
N ARG A 8 -2.67 -8.09 -22.43
CA ARG A 8 -2.59 -8.38 -23.87
C ARG A 8 -2.40 -7.11 -24.71
N LEU A 9 -3.12 -6.03 -24.40
CA LEU A 9 -2.94 -4.73 -25.07
C LEU A 9 -1.55 -4.14 -24.82
N LEU A 10 -1.04 -4.22 -23.59
CA LEU A 10 0.29 -3.75 -23.23
C LEU A 10 1.40 -4.58 -23.87
N ASP A 11 1.14 -5.86 -24.16
CA ASP A 11 2.02 -6.75 -24.94
C ASP A 11 1.90 -6.50 -26.46
N GLY A 12 1.09 -5.54 -26.88
CA GLY A 12 0.95 -5.12 -28.27
C GLY A 12 -0.04 -5.96 -29.09
N GLU A 13 -0.80 -6.84 -28.44
CA GLU A 13 -1.80 -7.64 -29.13
C GLU A 13 -2.94 -6.78 -29.68
N LYS A 14 -3.54 -7.28 -30.77
CA LYS A 14 -4.87 -6.87 -31.23
C LYS A 14 -5.85 -7.96 -30.82
N LEU A 15 -6.84 -7.63 -29.98
CA LEU A 15 -7.74 -8.64 -29.43
C LEU A 15 -9.22 -8.29 -29.60
N THR A 16 -10.00 -9.35 -29.81
CA THR A 16 -11.42 -9.41 -29.50
C THR A 16 -11.54 -10.20 -28.19
N PHE A 17 -12.40 -9.75 -27.28
CA PHE A 17 -12.59 -10.36 -25.97
C PHE A 17 -14.08 -10.44 -25.67
N GLU A 18 -14.56 -11.60 -25.25
CA GLU A 18 -15.96 -11.84 -24.90
C GLU A 18 -16.03 -12.28 -23.43
N GLY A 19 -16.06 -11.29 -22.54
CA GLY A 19 -16.20 -11.50 -21.10
C GLY A 19 -17.62 -11.29 -20.61
N LYS A 20 -17.83 -11.61 -19.33
CA LYS A 20 -19.07 -11.32 -18.63
C LYS A 20 -19.24 -9.82 -18.37
N TYR A 21 -18.15 -9.11 -18.08
CA TYR A 21 -18.16 -7.69 -17.72
C TYR A 21 -17.59 -6.79 -18.81
N TYR A 22 -16.62 -7.29 -19.57
CA TYR A 22 -15.96 -6.53 -20.63
C TYR A 22 -16.04 -7.25 -21.97
N GLN A 23 -16.28 -6.49 -23.03
CA GLN A 23 -16.28 -6.97 -24.40
C GLN A 23 -15.46 -6.02 -25.27
N THR A 24 -14.69 -6.56 -26.21
CA THR A 24 -13.93 -5.77 -27.18
C THR A 24 -14.03 -6.41 -28.56
N ASP A 25 -14.04 -5.60 -29.62
CA ASP A 25 -13.93 -6.07 -31.00
C ASP A 25 -12.66 -5.46 -31.63
N ARG A 26 -11.68 -6.33 -31.93
CA ARG A 26 -10.44 -5.95 -32.64
C ARG A 26 -9.71 -4.74 -32.03
N ALA A 27 -9.79 -4.61 -30.70
CA ALA A 27 -9.15 -3.54 -29.94
C ALA A 27 -7.63 -3.65 -30.06
N LYS A 28 -6.96 -2.50 -30.21
CA LYS A 28 -5.50 -2.41 -30.32
C LYS A 28 -4.99 -1.14 -29.65
N LEU A 29 -3.93 -1.29 -28.86
CA LEU A 29 -3.09 -0.17 -28.44
C LEU A 29 -2.00 0.01 -29.50
N TYR A 30 -2.05 1.09 -30.28
CA TYR A 30 -1.10 1.34 -31.38
C TYR A 30 0.28 1.83 -30.91
N SER A 31 0.36 2.29 -29.67
CA SER A 31 1.60 2.72 -29.03
C SER A 31 1.79 1.98 -27.70
N PRO A 32 2.02 0.65 -27.73
CA PRO A 32 2.29 -0.10 -26.51
C PRO A 32 3.66 0.29 -25.93
N PRO A 33 3.91 0.01 -24.65
CA PRO A 33 5.24 0.18 -24.06
C PRO A 33 6.33 -0.54 -24.87
N LEU A 34 7.52 0.05 -24.95
CA LEU A 34 8.66 -0.54 -25.66
C LEU A 34 9.29 -1.74 -24.93
N GLY A 35 8.87 -2.02 -23.70
CA GLY A 35 9.39 -3.10 -22.87
C GLY A 35 8.34 -3.61 -21.87
N PRO A 36 8.69 -4.62 -21.06
CA PRO A 36 7.74 -5.23 -20.12
C PRO A 36 7.27 -4.19 -19.09
N LEU A 37 5.97 -3.89 -19.12
CA LEU A 37 5.33 -3.02 -18.12
C LEU A 37 4.72 -3.88 -17.00
N PRO A 38 5.28 -3.91 -15.78
CA PRO A 38 4.74 -4.74 -14.70
C PRO A 38 3.39 -4.19 -14.23
N ILE A 39 2.43 -5.08 -14.03
CA ILE A 39 1.16 -4.75 -13.38
C ILE A 39 1.27 -5.08 -11.90
N TRP A 40 0.87 -4.13 -11.05
CA TRP A 40 0.84 -4.27 -9.61
C TRP A 40 -0.61 -4.25 -9.13
N MET A 41 -0.96 -5.16 -8.23
CA MET A 41 -2.33 -5.29 -7.71
C MET A 41 -2.35 -5.11 -6.20
N ALA A 42 -3.26 -4.27 -5.72
CA ALA A 42 -3.53 -4.16 -4.29
C ALA A 42 -4.30 -5.38 -3.78
N ALA A 43 -3.91 -5.90 -2.61
CA ALA A 43 -4.61 -7.01 -1.97
C ALA A 43 -4.70 -6.77 -0.46
N GLY A 44 -5.85 -7.14 0.11
CA GLY A 44 -6.13 -7.02 1.55
C GLY A 44 -6.45 -8.34 2.24
N GLY A 45 -6.51 -9.45 1.49
CA GLY A 45 -6.78 -10.77 2.05
C GLY A 45 -6.56 -11.91 1.05
N PRO A 46 -6.72 -13.18 1.49
CA PRO A 46 -6.22 -14.36 0.76
C PRO A 46 -6.78 -14.51 -0.66
N LYS A 47 -8.06 -14.20 -0.87
CA LYS A 47 -8.70 -14.28 -2.20
C LYS A 47 -8.10 -13.27 -3.19
N SER A 48 -7.98 -12.01 -2.78
CA SER A 48 -7.34 -10.96 -3.60
C SER A 48 -5.85 -11.23 -3.82
N ALA A 49 -5.17 -11.77 -2.80
CA ALA A 49 -3.76 -12.13 -2.86
C ALA A 49 -3.50 -13.25 -3.88
N ALA A 50 -4.29 -14.32 -3.84
CA ALA A 50 -4.16 -15.41 -4.79
C ALA A 50 -4.42 -14.96 -6.24
N LEU A 51 -5.38 -14.04 -6.44
CA LEU A 51 -5.60 -13.43 -7.76
C LEU A 51 -4.39 -12.61 -8.22
N ALA A 52 -3.84 -11.78 -7.33
CA ALA A 52 -2.64 -11.00 -7.61
C ALA A 52 -1.44 -11.90 -7.96
N GLY A 53 -1.23 -12.99 -7.22
CA GLY A 53 -0.18 -13.98 -7.49
C GLY A 53 -0.26 -14.59 -8.89
N ARG A 54 -1.46 -14.87 -9.39
CA ARG A 54 -1.66 -15.45 -10.73
C ARG A 54 -1.54 -14.43 -11.86
N MET A 55 -1.94 -13.18 -11.63
CA MET A 55 -2.19 -12.20 -12.70
C MET A 55 -1.24 -11.00 -12.72
N ALA A 56 -0.58 -10.69 -11.60
CA ALA A 56 0.24 -9.49 -11.44
C ALA A 56 1.71 -9.84 -11.17
N GLN A 57 2.59 -8.89 -11.47
CA GLN A 57 4.04 -9.01 -11.21
C GLN A 57 4.42 -8.34 -9.88
N GLY A 58 3.51 -7.52 -9.34
CA GLY A 58 3.68 -6.85 -8.06
C GLY A 58 2.41 -6.91 -7.21
N LEU A 59 2.63 -6.89 -5.90
CA LEU A 59 1.62 -6.91 -4.86
C LEU A 59 1.76 -5.62 -4.04
N ILE A 60 0.67 -4.87 -3.89
CA ILE A 60 0.63 -3.65 -3.06
C ILE A 60 -0.19 -3.96 -1.79
N ILE A 61 0.40 -3.74 -0.62
CA ILE A 61 -0.27 -4.00 0.66
C ILE A 61 -0.09 -2.86 1.65
N SER A 62 -1.10 -2.63 2.49
CA SER A 62 -1.00 -1.78 3.67
C SER A 62 -0.76 -2.65 4.90
N VAL A 63 0.35 -2.41 5.60
CA VAL A 63 0.82 -3.27 6.70
C VAL A 63 0.55 -2.63 8.06
N LYS A 64 -0.49 -3.12 8.73
CA LYS A 64 -0.72 -2.83 10.16
C LYS A 64 0.09 -3.78 11.05
N ASP A 65 -0.06 -5.08 10.82
CA ASP A 65 0.70 -6.14 11.50
C ASP A 65 1.53 -6.93 10.47
N PRO A 66 2.86 -6.98 10.59
CA PRO A 66 3.71 -7.69 9.63
C PRO A 66 3.41 -9.18 9.53
N LYS A 67 3.12 -9.85 10.65
CA LYS A 67 2.84 -11.30 10.67
C LYS A 67 1.55 -11.62 9.93
N ALA A 68 0.46 -10.90 10.21
CA ALA A 68 -0.79 -11.03 9.48
C ALA A 68 -0.61 -10.71 7.99
N ALA A 69 0.14 -9.65 7.64
CA ALA A 69 0.42 -9.32 6.25
C ALA A 69 1.13 -10.46 5.50
N ILE A 70 2.08 -11.13 6.15
CA ILE A 70 2.76 -12.30 5.59
C ILE A 70 1.78 -13.46 5.41
N ASN A 71 1.09 -13.87 6.48
CA ASN A 71 0.25 -15.06 6.48
C ASN A 71 -0.99 -14.94 5.59
N ASP A 72 -1.65 -13.78 5.63
CA ASP A 72 -2.96 -13.61 5.01
C ASP A 72 -2.90 -13.05 3.58
N VAL A 73 -1.75 -12.49 3.19
CA VAL A 73 -1.61 -11.79 1.90
C VAL A 73 -0.37 -12.22 1.13
N ILE A 74 0.84 -12.06 1.68
CA ILE A 74 2.06 -12.30 0.91
C ILE A 74 2.24 -13.79 0.58
N SER A 75 2.12 -14.67 1.57
CA SER A 75 2.28 -16.12 1.38
C SER A 75 1.24 -16.69 0.40
N PRO A 76 -0.07 -16.38 0.52
CA PRO A 76 -1.06 -16.80 -0.47
C PRO A 76 -0.78 -16.29 -1.88
N ALA A 77 -0.30 -15.06 -2.03
CA ALA A 77 0.07 -14.51 -3.35
C ALA A 77 1.27 -15.25 -3.95
N ARG A 78 2.30 -15.54 -3.15
CA ARG A 78 3.48 -16.28 -3.61
C ARG A 78 3.13 -17.72 -3.99
N GLN A 79 2.36 -18.41 -3.16
CA GLN A 79 1.88 -19.76 -3.45
C GLN A 79 1.07 -19.81 -4.75
N ALA A 80 0.12 -18.88 -4.93
CA ALA A 80 -0.69 -18.86 -6.14
C ALA A 80 0.11 -18.52 -7.41
N ALA A 81 1.20 -17.74 -7.27
CA ALA A 81 2.14 -17.50 -8.37
C ALA A 81 2.90 -18.77 -8.74
N GLU A 82 3.42 -19.49 -7.74
CA GLU A 82 4.14 -20.76 -7.92
C GLU A 82 3.25 -21.83 -8.58
N GLU A 83 2.04 -22.05 -8.07
CA GLU A 83 1.05 -22.97 -8.63
C GLU A 83 0.70 -22.65 -10.10
N ALA A 84 0.79 -21.38 -10.49
CA ALA A 84 0.55 -20.92 -11.86
C ALA A 84 1.82 -20.86 -12.73
N GLY A 85 2.97 -21.33 -12.22
CA GLY A 85 4.25 -21.27 -12.94
C GLY A 85 4.74 -19.84 -13.20
N LYS A 86 4.37 -18.88 -12.35
CA LYS A 86 4.74 -17.47 -12.45
C LYS A 86 5.92 -17.14 -11.51
N PRO A 87 6.75 -16.14 -11.86
CA PRO A 87 7.76 -15.64 -10.94
C PRO A 87 7.14 -15.14 -9.63
N ARG A 88 7.93 -15.19 -8.55
CA ARG A 88 7.56 -14.58 -7.26
C ARG A 88 7.20 -13.10 -7.47
N PRO A 89 6.00 -12.64 -7.06
CA PRO A 89 5.62 -11.25 -7.20
C PRO A 89 6.46 -10.38 -6.26
N LYS A 90 6.84 -9.19 -6.76
CA LYS A 90 7.45 -8.14 -5.92
C LYS A 90 6.43 -7.60 -4.93
N VAL A 91 6.87 -7.20 -3.75
CA VAL A 91 6.01 -6.70 -2.67
C VAL A 91 6.31 -5.23 -2.41
N MET A 92 5.30 -4.38 -2.62
CA MET A 92 5.28 -2.99 -2.16
C MET A 92 4.46 -2.92 -0.89
N THR A 93 5.07 -2.40 0.17
CA THR A 93 4.40 -2.15 1.44
C THR A 93 4.15 -0.66 1.63
N SER A 94 3.02 -0.34 2.24
CA SER A 94 2.71 0.96 2.81
C SER A 94 2.38 0.76 4.28
N ARG A 95 2.69 1.77 5.11
CA ARG A 95 2.26 1.78 6.50
C ARG A 95 1.83 3.19 6.86
N TRP A 96 0.59 3.34 7.30
CA TRP A 96 0.08 4.62 7.76
C TRP A 96 0.64 4.95 9.15
N SER A 97 1.29 6.11 9.29
CA SER A 97 1.85 6.60 10.56
C SER A 97 1.71 8.11 10.70
N LEU A 98 1.94 8.63 11.89
CA LEU A 98 1.89 10.07 12.19
C LEU A 98 3.26 10.53 12.65
N TYR A 99 3.69 11.70 12.19
CA TYR A 99 4.81 12.42 12.77
C TYR A 99 4.28 13.62 13.56
N ALA A 100 4.41 13.56 14.88
CA ALA A 100 3.93 14.60 15.79
C ALA A 100 4.56 14.46 17.19
N ALA A 101 5.01 15.58 17.76
CA ALA A 101 5.61 15.64 19.08
C ALA A 101 4.59 15.43 20.21
N ASN A 102 3.34 15.86 20.01
CA ASN A 102 2.27 15.76 21.00
C ASN A 102 0.89 15.55 20.35
N ASP A 103 -0.14 15.37 21.18
CA ASP A 103 -1.50 15.05 20.75
C ASP A 103 -2.18 16.20 19.99
N ASP A 104 -1.88 17.46 20.32
CA ASP A 104 -2.43 18.61 19.59
C ASP A 104 -1.86 18.69 18.17
N GLU A 105 -0.56 18.46 18.01
CA GLU A 105 0.08 18.37 16.70
C GLU A 105 -0.45 17.16 15.92
N ALA A 106 -0.58 16.00 16.55
CA ALA A 106 -1.13 14.80 15.91
C ALA A 106 -2.58 15.02 15.46
N TRP A 107 -3.38 15.67 16.29
CA TRP A 107 -4.75 16.03 15.98
C TRP A 107 -4.83 16.97 14.78
N LYS A 108 -3.95 17.98 14.73
CA LYS A 108 -3.84 18.92 13.60
C LYS A 108 -3.35 18.23 12.32
N ALA A 109 -2.36 17.35 12.40
CA ALA A 109 -1.84 16.58 11.27
C ALA A 109 -2.91 15.64 10.66
N LEU A 110 -3.80 15.12 11.50
CA LEU A 110 -4.95 14.31 11.08
C LEU A 110 -6.16 15.13 10.62
N TYR A 111 -6.10 16.47 10.56
CA TYR A 111 -7.12 17.22 9.81
C TYR A 111 -7.27 16.58 8.41
N SER A 112 -8.37 16.65 7.67
CA SER A 112 -8.60 15.84 6.46
C SER A 112 -8.63 14.29 6.63
N TRP A 113 -7.87 13.67 7.54
CA TRP A 113 -7.75 12.20 7.69
C TRP A 113 -8.48 11.60 8.89
N ARG A 114 -9.00 12.40 9.85
CA ARG A 114 -9.70 11.90 11.05
C ARG A 114 -10.81 10.88 10.72
N GLY A 115 -11.57 11.11 9.65
CA GLY A 115 -12.63 10.23 9.20
C GLY A 115 -12.16 8.85 8.71
N LEU A 116 -10.88 8.68 8.35
CA LEU A 116 -10.32 7.43 7.81
C LEU A 116 -10.45 6.25 8.77
N ARG A 117 -10.48 6.54 10.07
CA ARG A 117 -10.64 5.52 11.11
C ARG A 117 -11.95 5.66 11.87
N ALA A 118 -12.89 6.49 11.43
CA ALA A 118 -14.20 6.61 12.08
C ALA A 118 -15.03 5.31 11.97
N PRO A 119 -15.90 5.01 12.95
CA PRO A 119 -16.90 3.95 12.83
C PRO A 119 -17.81 4.15 11.61
N GLY A 120 -18.22 3.05 10.95
CA GLY A 120 -19.12 3.11 9.79
C GLY A 120 -18.49 3.63 8.49
N ARG A 121 -17.16 3.76 8.41
CA ARG A 121 -16.47 4.29 7.22
C ARG A 121 -16.71 3.55 5.90
N LEU A 122 -17.10 2.27 5.97
CA LEU A 122 -17.35 1.47 4.77
C LEU A 122 -18.75 1.73 4.19
N ASP A 123 -19.65 2.29 5.02
CA ASP A 123 -21.05 2.53 4.67
C ASP A 123 -21.33 4.01 4.38
N ALA A 124 -20.43 4.91 4.80
CA ALA A 124 -20.60 6.34 4.60
C ALA A 124 -20.43 6.73 3.13
N VAL A 125 -21.43 7.44 2.62
CA VAL A 125 -21.45 7.96 1.25
C VAL A 125 -20.78 9.33 1.16
N ASP A 126 -20.92 10.15 2.20
CA ASP A 126 -20.35 11.49 2.27
C ASP A 126 -19.11 11.53 3.20
N PRO A 127 -17.93 11.92 2.70
CA PRO A 127 -16.74 12.08 3.54
C PRO A 127 -16.89 13.17 4.62
N GLN A 128 -17.76 14.17 4.44
CA GLN A 128 -18.02 15.20 5.46
C GLN A 128 -18.63 14.55 6.71
N THR A 129 -19.60 13.64 6.56
CA THR A 129 -20.19 12.92 7.69
C THR A 129 -19.15 12.12 8.47
N LEU A 130 -18.16 11.53 7.79
CA LEU A 130 -17.06 10.83 8.47
C LEU A 130 -16.17 11.77 9.24
N ARG A 131 -15.97 12.97 8.71
CA ARG A 131 -15.19 13.99 9.38
C ARG A 131 -15.88 14.47 10.65
N GLU A 132 -17.15 14.86 10.55
CA GLU A 132 -17.95 15.34 11.67
C GLU A 132 -18.03 14.28 12.78
N LYS A 133 -18.38 13.04 12.44
CA LYS A 133 -18.38 11.91 13.39
C LYS A 133 -17.03 11.72 14.07
N ALA A 134 -15.93 11.86 13.34
CA ALA A 134 -14.60 11.72 13.93
C ALA A 134 -14.24 12.89 14.84
N ASP A 135 -14.73 14.10 14.55
CA ASP A 135 -14.52 15.30 15.37
C ASP A 135 -15.40 15.29 16.64
N GLU A 136 -16.51 14.54 16.65
CA GLU A 136 -17.35 14.28 17.82
C GLU A 136 -16.79 13.23 18.79
N LEU A 137 -15.89 12.36 18.31
CA LEU A 137 -15.24 11.34 19.16
C LEU A 137 -14.20 11.97 20.10
N PRO A 138 -13.96 11.37 21.28
CA PRO A 138 -12.81 11.74 22.11
C PRO A 138 -11.52 11.65 21.31
N ARG A 139 -10.64 12.65 21.44
CA ARG A 139 -9.41 12.73 20.63
C ARG A 139 -8.54 11.49 20.84
N GLU A 140 -8.43 11.02 22.07
CA GLU A 140 -7.68 9.81 22.41
C GLU A 140 -8.18 8.57 21.65
N GLU A 141 -9.49 8.48 21.39
CA GLU A 141 -10.08 7.34 20.68
C GLU A 141 -9.67 7.33 19.20
N VAL A 142 -9.59 8.51 18.58
CA VAL A 142 -9.15 8.65 17.19
C VAL A 142 -7.64 8.48 17.11
N LEU A 143 -6.88 9.18 17.94
CA LEU A 143 -5.41 9.16 17.95
C LEU A 143 -4.86 7.76 18.26
N GLY A 144 -5.50 7.02 19.18
CA GLY A 144 -5.11 5.65 19.54
C GLY A 144 -5.22 4.63 18.40
N ARG A 145 -5.85 4.99 17.27
CA ARG A 145 -5.95 4.13 16.08
C ARG A 145 -4.76 4.28 15.12
N TYR A 146 -3.80 5.16 15.43
CA TYR A 146 -2.65 5.47 14.59
C TYR A 146 -1.33 5.26 15.33
N SER A 147 -0.29 4.89 14.58
CA SER A 147 1.09 4.83 15.10
C SER A 147 1.72 6.22 15.02
N ARG A 148 1.89 6.88 16.18
CA ARG A 148 2.59 8.17 16.29
C ARG A 148 4.09 7.95 16.50
N CYS A 149 4.88 8.74 15.78
CA CYS A 149 6.32 8.87 15.92
C CYS A 149 6.64 10.35 16.17
N ALA A 150 7.55 10.64 17.08
CA ALA A 150 8.06 11.98 17.37
C ALA A 150 9.50 12.18 16.88
N THR A 151 10.24 11.10 16.63
CA THR A 151 11.65 11.14 16.25
C THR A 151 11.96 10.31 14.99
N ALA A 152 13.11 10.53 14.36
CA ALA A 152 13.53 9.75 13.21
C ALA A 152 13.76 8.28 13.58
N GLU A 153 14.29 8.03 14.77
CA GLU A 153 14.56 6.70 15.31
C GLU A 153 13.26 5.91 15.51
N GLU A 154 12.20 6.56 16.00
CA GLU A 154 10.88 5.95 16.12
C GLU A 154 10.29 5.61 14.74
N ILE A 155 10.46 6.49 13.74
CA ILE A 155 10.05 6.19 12.37
C ILE A 155 10.80 4.96 11.85
N VAL A 156 12.13 4.91 12.00
CA VAL A 156 12.94 3.75 11.59
C VAL A 156 12.42 2.47 12.24
N LYS A 157 12.17 2.48 13.55
CA LYS A 157 11.64 1.32 14.28
C LYS A 157 10.27 0.87 13.78
N VAL A 158 9.40 1.79 13.42
CA VAL A 158 8.06 1.48 12.89
C VAL A 158 8.14 0.85 11.49
N TYR A 159 9.14 1.19 10.68
CA TYR A 159 9.31 0.65 9.34
C TYR A 159 10.28 -0.54 9.26
N GLU A 160 11.10 -0.76 10.28
CA GLU A 160 12.05 -1.88 10.39
C GLU A 160 11.44 -3.26 10.05
N PRO A 161 10.25 -3.64 10.56
CA PRO A 161 9.64 -4.92 10.21
C PRO A 161 9.33 -5.09 8.72
N LEU A 162 9.12 -4.00 7.99
CA LEU A 162 8.88 -4.05 6.54
C LEU A 162 10.16 -4.39 5.77
N VAL A 163 11.32 -4.03 6.32
CA VAL A 163 12.65 -4.40 5.82
C VAL A 163 13.05 -5.80 6.29
N LYS A 164 12.91 -6.07 7.59
CA LYS A 164 13.45 -7.27 8.23
C LYS A 164 12.57 -8.49 8.08
N ASP A 165 11.29 -8.37 8.39
CA ASP A 165 10.38 -9.52 8.48
C ASP A 165 9.69 -9.80 7.14
N ILE A 166 9.21 -8.74 6.47
CA ILE A 166 8.51 -8.86 5.18
C ILE A 166 9.48 -8.95 4.01
N GLU A 167 10.64 -8.30 4.13
CA GLU A 167 11.61 -8.14 3.05
C GLU A 167 10.97 -7.54 1.81
N ALA A 168 10.28 -6.42 1.99
CA ALA A 168 9.57 -5.75 0.92
C ALA A 168 10.55 -5.24 -0.15
N ASP A 169 10.22 -5.49 -1.42
CA ASP A 169 10.97 -4.95 -2.57
C ASP A 169 10.86 -3.42 -2.65
N VAL A 170 9.71 -2.88 -2.22
CA VAL A 170 9.48 -1.43 -2.15
C VAL A 170 8.79 -1.09 -0.83
N ILE A 171 9.31 -0.11 -0.11
CA ILE A 171 8.68 0.44 1.10
C ILE A 171 8.25 1.87 0.80
N THR A 172 6.96 2.13 0.96
CA THR A 172 6.38 3.46 0.82
C THR A 172 6.09 4.03 2.21
N LEU A 173 6.61 5.23 2.47
CA LEU A 173 6.40 5.92 3.73
C LEU A 173 5.14 6.77 3.62
N GLN A 174 4.07 6.32 4.29
CA GLN A 174 2.77 6.99 4.26
C GLN A 174 2.52 7.65 5.62
N MET A 175 2.85 8.94 5.70
CA MET A 175 2.85 9.66 6.97
C MET A 175 2.08 10.99 6.89
N ALA A 176 1.35 11.30 7.96
CA ALA A 176 0.77 12.63 8.16
C ALA A 176 1.56 13.42 9.21
N ALA A 177 1.80 14.69 8.94
CA ALA A 177 2.48 15.66 9.79
C ALA A 177 1.87 17.05 9.56
N VAL A 178 2.07 17.97 10.51
CA VAL A 178 1.72 19.39 10.31
C VAL A 178 2.64 20.04 9.28
N ASP A 179 3.94 19.76 9.35
CA ASP A 179 4.95 20.20 8.38
C ASP A 179 5.39 19.05 7.47
N GLN A 180 4.67 18.86 6.36
CA GLN A 180 4.98 17.81 5.37
C GLN A 180 6.35 18.02 4.69
N PRO A 181 6.72 19.22 4.21
CA PRO A 181 8.07 19.46 3.68
C PRO A 181 9.19 19.16 4.68
N GLY A 182 9.04 19.58 5.94
CA GLY A 182 10.00 19.28 7.01
C GLY A 182 10.11 17.78 7.27
N LEU A 183 9.00 17.06 7.30
CA LEU A 183 9.00 15.60 7.40
C LEU A 183 9.73 14.95 6.22
N ILE A 184 9.46 15.36 4.97
CA ILE A 184 10.14 14.80 3.79
C ILE A 184 11.66 14.97 3.89
N LYS A 185 12.11 16.14 4.37
CA LYS A 185 13.55 16.39 4.61
C LYS A 185 14.11 15.45 5.69
N LEU A 186 13.43 15.33 6.83
CA LEU A 186 13.83 14.42 7.90
C LEU A 186 13.91 12.96 7.42
N LEU A 187 12.92 12.53 6.64
CA LEU A 187 12.89 11.19 6.05
C LEU A 187 14.10 10.98 5.14
N GLY A 188 14.43 11.95 4.28
CA GLY A 188 15.58 11.89 3.37
C GLY A 188 16.93 11.87 4.08
N GLU A 189 17.09 12.68 5.12
CA GLU A 189 18.39 12.87 5.79
C GLU A 189 18.69 11.82 6.86
N LYS A 190 17.66 11.27 7.53
CA LYS A 190 17.85 10.41 8.72
C LYS A 190 17.22 9.03 8.57
N VAL A 191 16.01 8.94 8.03
CA VAL A 191 15.25 7.67 8.02
C VAL A 191 15.65 6.77 6.84
N LEU A 192 15.65 7.30 5.61
CA LEU A 192 15.98 6.52 4.42
C LEU A 192 17.40 5.95 4.45
N PRO A 193 18.46 6.68 4.89
CA PRO A 193 19.79 6.12 5.03
C PRO A 193 19.83 4.92 6.00
N ALA A 194 19.21 5.05 7.19
CA ALA A 194 19.17 3.99 8.18
C ALA A 194 18.43 2.73 7.67
N LEU A 195 17.28 2.91 6.99
CA LEU A 195 16.54 1.79 6.40
C LEU A 195 17.31 1.12 5.25
N ARG A 196 18.05 1.89 4.45
CA ARG A 196 18.90 1.36 3.36
C ARG A 196 20.10 0.59 3.89
N GLU A 197 20.77 1.10 4.92
CA GLU A 197 21.86 0.40 5.59
C GLU A 197 21.38 -0.94 6.18
N MET A 198 20.21 -0.92 6.84
CA MET A 198 19.56 -2.12 7.35
C MET A 198 19.24 -3.13 6.25
N ALA A 199 18.81 -2.68 5.07
CA ALA A 199 18.55 -3.55 3.93
C ALA A 199 19.85 -4.09 3.30
N ALA A 200 20.92 -3.28 3.27
CA ALA A 200 22.21 -3.67 2.69
C ALA A 200 22.96 -4.68 3.57
N ALA A 201 22.85 -4.58 4.90
CA ALA A 201 23.46 -5.52 5.84
C ALA A 201 22.90 -6.96 5.75
N LYS A 202 21.91 -7.20 4.89
CA LYS A 202 21.34 -8.52 4.59
C LYS A 202 21.97 -9.21 3.39
N VAL A 203 22.69 -8.48 2.52
CA VAL A 203 23.34 -9.01 1.31
C VAL A 203 24.73 -9.52 1.66
#